data_AF-H9F0P2-F1
#
_entry.id   AF-H9F0P2-F1
#
_cell.length_a   1.000
_cell.length_b   1.000
_cell.length_c   1.000
_cell.angle_alpha   90.00
_cell.angle_beta   90.00
_cell.angle_gamma   90.00
#
_symmetry.space_group_name_H-M   'P 1'
#
loop_
_entity.id
_entity.type
_entity.pdbx_description
1 polymer ?
#
loop_
_entity_poly.entity_id
_entity_poly.type
_entity_poly.pdbx_seq_one_letter_code
_entity_poly.pdbx_strand_id
1 'polypeptide(L)'
;MDGEEQQPPNEANVEPVVSSEASEPVPRVLSGDPQNLSDVDAFNLLLEMKLKRRRQQPNLPRTVTQLVAEDGSRVYVVGTAHFSDDSKRDVVKTIREVQPDVVVVELCQYRVSMLKMDESTLLREAQELSLEKLQQAVRQNGLMSGLMQMLLLKVSAHITEQLGMAPGGEFREAFKEASKVPFCKFHLGDRPIPVTFKRAIAALSFWQKVRLAWGLCFLSDPISKDDVERCKQKDLLEQMMAEMIGEFPDLHRTIVSERDVYLTYMLRQAARRLELP
;
A
#
# COMPACT_ATOMS: atom_id res chain seq x y z
N MET A 1 67.28 0.25 28.43
CA MET A 1 68.03 1.51 28.56
C MET A 1 67.39 2.51 27.60
N ASP A 2 66.13 2.88 27.84
CA ASP A 2 65.57 3.65 28.98
C ASP A 2 65.99 5.11 28.94
N GLY A 3 64.99 5.99 28.94
CA GLY A 3 65.10 7.29 29.60
C GLY A 3 64.51 8.46 28.82
N GLU A 4 63.63 9.17 29.53
CA GLU A 4 63.27 10.59 29.42
C GLU A 4 62.08 10.92 28.51
N GLU A 5 60.85 10.93 29.05
CA GLU A 5 60.19 12.01 29.83
C GLU A 5 59.94 13.30 29.04
N GLN A 6 58.68 13.53 28.66
CA GLN A 6 58.16 14.86 28.36
C GLN A 6 56.83 15.07 29.08
N GLN A 7 56.84 15.96 30.07
CA GLN A 7 55.68 16.59 30.70
C GLN A 7 55.29 17.89 29.95
N PRO A 8 54.06 18.42 30.17
CA PRO A 8 53.25 19.09 29.14
C PRO A 8 53.35 20.62 29.17
N PRO A 9 52.64 21.31 28.25
CA PRO A 9 52.16 22.65 28.54
C PRO A 9 50.64 22.84 28.35
N ASN A 10 50.10 23.42 29.42
CA ASN A 10 48.92 24.26 29.65
C ASN A 10 47.98 24.73 28.51
N GLU A 11 46.72 24.74 28.93
CA GLU A 11 45.52 25.49 28.52
C GLU A 11 45.68 26.71 27.60
N ALA A 12 44.84 26.75 26.55
CA ALA A 12 44.32 27.99 26.00
C ALA A 12 42.89 27.81 25.45
N ASN A 13 41.97 28.42 26.19
CA ASN A 13 40.62 28.89 25.89
C ASN A 13 40.22 28.97 24.39
N VAL A 14 39.11 28.31 24.01
CA VAL A 14 38.46 28.49 22.69
C VAL A 14 36.97 28.78 22.91
N GLU A 15 36.59 30.05 22.76
CA GLU A 15 35.20 30.44 22.49
C GLU A 15 34.89 30.22 21.01
N PRO A 16 33.70 29.69 20.65
CA PRO A 16 33.27 29.65 19.26
C PRO A 16 32.40 30.88 18.91
N VAL A 17 32.82 31.54 17.82
CA VAL A 17 32.13 32.62 17.10
C VAL A 17 30.82 32.11 16.49
N VAL A 18 29.74 32.82 16.77
CA VAL A 18 28.42 32.66 16.16
C VAL A 18 28.38 33.33 14.79
N SER A 19 27.88 32.64 13.76
CA SER A 19 27.37 33.27 12.53
C SER A 19 26.05 32.63 12.10
N SER A 20 25.23 33.46 11.48
CA SER A 20 23.78 33.44 11.35
C SER A 20 23.27 32.55 10.22
N GLU A 21 22.19 31.80 10.48
CA GLU A 21 21.19 31.42 9.46
C GLU A 21 19.78 31.67 9.99
N ALA A 22 18.95 32.31 9.15
CA ALA A 22 17.64 32.84 9.46
C ALA A 22 16.57 31.74 9.55
N SER A 23 15.79 31.74 10.64
CA SER A 23 14.63 30.86 10.84
C SER A 23 13.35 31.70 10.81
N GLU A 24 12.36 31.27 10.02
CA GLU A 24 11.00 31.84 9.98
C GLU A 24 10.34 31.85 11.37
N PRO A 25 9.41 32.79 11.64
CA PRO A 25 8.87 32.98 12.98
C PRO A 25 7.91 31.85 13.35
N VAL A 26 8.34 31.00 14.28
CA VAL A 26 7.48 30.11 15.06
C VAL A 26 6.47 30.97 15.83
N PRO A 27 5.15 30.68 15.77
CA PRO A 27 4.18 31.41 16.58
C PRO A 27 4.51 31.24 18.06
N ARG A 28 4.80 32.35 18.75
CA ARG A 28 4.96 32.39 20.20
C ARG A 28 3.69 31.88 20.86
N VAL A 29 3.75 30.68 21.43
CA VAL A 29 2.75 30.18 22.37
C VAL A 29 2.87 31.06 23.61
N LEU A 30 1.84 31.89 23.85
CA LEU A 30 1.67 32.60 25.10
C LEU A 30 1.60 31.56 26.23
N SER A 31 2.47 31.75 27.21
CA SER A 31 2.53 30.96 28.44
C SER A 31 1.19 31.07 29.19
N GLY A 32 0.39 30.02 29.08
CA GLY A 32 -0.79 29.75 29.90
C GLY A 32 -0.68 28.33 30.44
N ASP A 33 -1.12 28.14 31.69
CA ASP A 33 -1.15 26.87 32.42
C ASP A 33 -1.64 25.69 31.57
N PRO A 34 -1.23 24.43 31.88
CA PRO A 34 -1.76 23.24 31.24
C PRO A 34 -3.25 23.12 31.57
N GLN A 35 -4.09 23.75 30.75
CA GLN A 35 -5.53 23.66 30.85
C GLN A 35 -5.90 22.19 30.63
N ASN A 36 -6.57 21.59 31.62
CA ASN A 36 -7.29 20.34 31.46
C ASN A 36 -8.36 20.56 30.38
N LEU A 37 -8.01 20.38 29.10
CA LEU A 37 -8.98 20.36 28.01
C LEU A 37 -9.97 19.23 28.29
N SER A 38 -11.26 19.55 28.31
CA SER A 38 -12.26 18.49 28.35
C SER A 38 -12.24 17.69 27.04
N ASP A 39 -12.65 16.42 27.08
CA ASP A 39 -12.74 15.57 25.88
C ASP A 39 -13.60 16.23 24.78
N VAL A 40 -14.60 17.00 25.19
CA VAL A 40 -15.50 17.76 24.28
C VAL A 40 -14.75 18.92 23.61
N ASP A 41 -13.92 19.65 24.35
CA ASP A 41 -13.12 20.75 23.79
C ASP A 41 -12.07 20.22 22.81
N ALA A 42 -11.42 19.10 23.15
CA ALA A 42 -10.47 18.43 22.28
C ALA A 42 -11.15 17.93 20.99
N PHE A 43 -12.34 17.34 21.12
CA PHE A 43 -13.15 16.90 19.98
C PHE A 43 -13.50 18.08 19.04
N ASN A 44 -14.03 19.17 19.60
CA ASN A 44 -14.42 20.35 18.84
C ASN A 44 -13.23 20.99 18.14
N LEU A 45 -12.09 21.11 18.81
CA LEU A 45 -10.87 21.65 18.24
C LEU A 45 -10.39 20.81 17.04
N LEU A 46 -10.34 19.49 17.19
CA LEU A 46 -9.95 18.58 16.12
C LEU A 46 -10.92 18.61 14.94
N LEU A 47 -12.22 18.73 15.21
CA LEU A 47 -13.24 18.84 14.18
C LEU A 47 -13.09 20.14 13.40
N GLU A 48 -12.91 21.26 14.10
CA GLU A 48 -12.68 22.57 13.48
C GLU A 48 -11.40 22.57 12.64
N MET A 49 -10.31 21.98 13.14
CA MET A 49 -9.06 21.83 12.39
C MET A 49 -9.27 21.05 11.10
N LYS A 50 -10.00 19.93 11.14
CA LYS A 50 -10.32 19.13 9.95
C LYS A 50 -11.15 19.92 8.94
N LEU A 51 -12.21 20.58 9.41
CA LEU A 51 -13.11 21.36 8.56
C LEU A 51 -12.40 22.56 7.92
N LYS A 52 -11.51 23.25 8.64
CA LYS A 52 -10.68 24.34 8.08
C LYS A 52 -9.71 23.86 7.01
N ARG A 53 -9.15 22.66 7.17
CA ARG A 53 -8.21 22.06 6.19
C ARG A 53 -8.92 21.47 4.97
N ARG A 54 -10.17 21.00 5.12
CA ARG A 54 -10.96 20.42 4.04
C ARG A 54 -11.27 21.48 2.98
N ARG A 55 -10.71 21.34 1.77
CA ARG A 55 -10.97 22.27 0.68
C ARG A 55 -12.31 21.97 0.01
N GLN A 56 -13.09 23.01 -0.28
CA GLN A 56 -14.35 22.87 -1.03
C GLN A 56 -14.10 22.43 -2.48
N GLN A 57 -13.01 22.91 -3.07
CA GLN A 57 -12.52 22.53 -4.41
C GLN A 57 -11.04 22.13 -4.29
N PRO A 58 -10.75 20.86 -3.96
CA PRO A 58 -9.38 20.38 -3.81
C PRO A 58 -8.66 20.34 -5.18
N ASN A 59 -7.35 20.65 -5.19
CA ASN A 59 -6.53 20.52 -6.39
C ASN A 59 -6.01 19.09 -6.49
N LEU A 60 -6.77 18.23 -7.17
CA LEU A 60 -6.49 16.79 -7.22
C LEU A 60 -5.65 16.38 -8.44
N PRO A 61 -4.84 15.31 -8.31
CA PRO A 61 -4.19 14.68 -9.46
C PRO A 61 -5.18 14.24 -10.54
N ARG A 62 -4.71 14.11 -11.78
CA ARG A 62 -5.54 13.66 -12.92
C ARG A 62 -6.02 12.21 -12.80
N THR A 63 -5.34 11.42 -11.97
CA THR A 63 -5.69 10.03 -11.64
C THR A 63 -6.90 9.92 -10.72
N VAL A 64 -7.39 11.04 -10.16
CA VAL A 64 -8.51 11.04 -9.22
C VAL A 64 -9.83 11.32 -9.92
N THR A 65 -10.78 10.41 -9.75
CA THR A 65 -12.17 10.58 -10.17
C THR A 65 -13.05 10.88 -8.97
N GLN A 66 -13.81 11.97 -9.03
CA GLN A 66 -14.80 12.29 -8.00
C GLN A 66 -16.17 11.74 -8.40
N LEU A 67 -16.80 11.02 -7.48
CA LEU A 67 -18.17 10.52 -7.57
C LEU A 67 -19.00 11.17 -6.46
N VAL A 68 -20.29 11.38 -6.72
CA VAL A 68 -21.24 11.92 -5.74
C VAL A 68 -22.39 10.93 -5.61
N ALA A 69 -22.63 10.46 -4.39
CA ALA A 69 -23.74 9.57 -4.08
C ALA A 69 -25.06 10.34 -3.97
N GLU A 70 -26.19 9.62 -4.01
CA GLU A 70 -27.54 10.19 -3.94
C GLU A 70 -27.79 11.01 -2.66
N ASP A 71 -27.13 10.66 -1.56
CA ASP A 71 -27.21 11.36 -0.28
C ASP A 71 -26.25 12.57 -0.16
N GLY A 72 -25.54 12.91 -1.25
CA GLY A 72 -24.57 13.99 -1.32
C GLY A 72 -23.15 13.61 -0.85
N SER A 73 -22.93 12.37 -0.41
CA SER A 73 -21.60 11.90 -0.01
C SER A 73 -20.64 11.91 -1.21
N ARG A 74 -19.39 12.33 -0.99
CA ARG A 74 -18.38 12.43 -2.04
C ARG A 74 -17.37 11.29 -1.91
N VAL A 75 -17.12 10.61 -3.01
CA VAL A 75 -16.12 9.53 -3.10
C VAL A 75 -15.04 9.96 -4.08
N TYR A 76 -13.78 9.86 -3.67
CA TYR A 76 -12.62 10.17 -4.52
C TYR A 76 -11.90 8.85 -4.80
N VAL A 77 -11.98 8.37 -6.04
CA VAL A 77 -11.32 7.15 -6.49
C VAL A 77 -9.97 7.53 -7.07
N VAL A 78 -8.90 7.07 -6.46
CA VAL A 78 -7.52 7.34 -6.89
C VAL A 78 -7.03 6.16 -7.71
N GLY A 79 -6.79 6.35 -9.01
CA GLY A 79 -6.15 5.35 -9.85
C GLY A 79 -4.66 5.22 -9.49
N THR A 80 -4.22 4.01 -9.12
CA THR A 80 -2.84 3.75 -8.69
C THR A 80 -2.20 2.60 -9.45
N ALA A 81 -0.88 2.68 -9.67
CA ALA A 81 -0.03 1.55 -9.94
C ALA A 81 0.79 1.18 -8.69
N HIS A 82 0.82 -0.11 -8.31
CA HIS A 82 1.48 -0.61 -7.08
C HIS A 82 3.00 -0.42 -7.02
N PHE A 83 3.63 -0.12 -8.15
CA PHE A 83 5.07 0.08 -8.31
C PHE A 83 5.38 1.48 -8.86
N SER A 84 4.75 2.50 -8.29
CA SER A 84 4.92 3.88 -8.75
C SER A 84 4.96 4.86 -7.58
N ASP A 85 6.03 5.65 -7.52
CA ASP A 85 6.14 6.79 -6.60
C ASP A 85 5.12 7.89 -6.93
N ASP A 86 4.67 7.99 -8.18
CA ASP A 86 3.59 8.92 -8.56
C ASP A 86 2.30 8.54 -7.85
N SER A 87 1.97 7.25 -7.79
CA SER A 87 0.81 6.75 -7.02
C SER A 87 0.91 7.13 -5.55
N LYS A 88 2.09 6.99 -4.94
CA LYS A 88 2.34 7.37 -3.54
C LYS A 88 2.04 8.88 -3.35
N ARG A 89 2.57 9.72 -4.23
CA ARG A 89 2.37 11.18 -4.20
C ARG A 89 0.92 11.58 -4.42
N ASP A 90 0.24 10.93 -5.35
CA ASP A 90 -1.16 11.20 -5.67
C ASP A 90 -2.09 10.86 -4.49
N VAL A 91 -1.86 9.73 -3.84
CA VAL A 91 -2.58 9.33 -2.62
C VAL A 91 -2.36 10.34 -1.49
N VAL A 92 -1.09 10.69 -1.22
CA VAL A 92 -0.75 11.66 -0.17
C VAL A 92 -1.42 13.01 -0.43
N LYS A 93 -1.31 13.53 -1.66
CA LYS A 93 -1.91 14.80 -2.06
C LYS A 93 -3.43 14.75 -1.89
N THR A 94 -4.07 13.69 -2.35
CA THR A 94 -5.53 13.54 -2.29
C THR A 94 -6.04 13.53 -0.84
N ILE A 95 -5.43 12.75 0.05
CA ILE A 95 -5.84 12.68 1.46
C ILE A 95 -5.66 14.04 2.14
N ARG A 96 -4.54 14.73 1.89
CA ARG A 96 -4.27 16.04 2.47
C ARG A 96 -5.26 17.12 2.01
N GLU A 97 -5.60 17.14 0.73
CA GLU A 97 -6.51 18.13 0.14
C GLU A 97 -7.97 17.89 0.54
N VAL A 98 -8.39 16.62 0.58
CA VAL A 98 -9.78 16.23 0.85
C VAL A 98 -10.09 16.18 2.35
N GLN A 99 -9.09 15.87 3.19
CA GLN A 99 -9.30 15.56 4.61
C GLN A 99 -10.46 14.56 4.81
N PRO A 100 -10.36 13.35 4.22
CA PRO A 100 -11.49 12.42 4.14
C PRO A 100 -11.98 11.97 5.52
N ASP A 101 -13.22 11.52 5.57
CA ASP A 101 -13.77 10.87 6.77
C ASP A 101 -13.43 9.38 6.83
N VAL A 102 -13.25 8.77 5.65
CA VAL A 102 -12.94 7.36 5.50
C VAL A 102 -11.94 7.19 4.36
N VAL A 103 -10.90 6.39 4.58
CA VAL A 103 -9.98 5.91 3.55
C VAL A 103 -10.20 4.40 3.41
N VAL A 104 -10.44 3.96 2.18
CA VAL A 104 -10.58 2.54 1.84
C VAL A 104 -9.44 2.17 0.90
N VAL A 105 -8.74 1.07 1.17
CA VAL A 105 -7.69 0.54 0.30
C VAL A 105 -8.07 -0.82 -0.28
N GLU A 106 -7.62 -1.11 -1.49
CA GLU A 106 -7.78 -2.40 -2.16
C GLU A 106 -6.82 -3.45 -1.57
N LEU A 107 -6.98 -3.71 -0.27
CA LEU A 107 -6.17 -4.66 0.48
C LEU A 107 -7.08 -5.52 1.33
N CYS A 108 -6.82 -6.83 1.39
CA CYS A 108 -7.57 -7.76 2.24
C CYS A 108 -6.88 -7.96 3.60
N GLN A 109 -7.64 -8.45 4.58
CA GLN A 109 -7.18 -8.64 5.97
C GLN A 109 -5.90 -9.49 6.11
N TYR A 110 -5.72 -10.50 5.24
CA TYR A 110 -4.54 -11.38 5.27
C TYR A 110 -3.24 -10.68 4.86
N ARG A 111 -3.32 -9.48 4.29
CA ARG A 111 -2.17 -8.70 3.84
C ARG A 111 -1.95 -7.42 4.65
N VAL A 112 -2.64 -7.26 5.78
CA VAL A 112 -2.55 -6.02 6.58
C VAL A 112 -1.15 -5.78 7.14
N SER A 113 -0.36 -6.85 7.37
CA SER A 113 1.02 -6.74 7.83
C SER A 113 1.88 -5.89 6.88
N MET A 114 1.58 -5.90 5.58
CA MET A 114 2.29 -5.09 4.58
C MET A 114 2.15 -3.58 4.80
N LEU A 115 1.15 -3.12 5.55
CA LEU A 115 0.98 -1.70 5.88
C LEU A 115 1.98 -1.21 6.93
N LYS A 116 2.49 -2.12 7.76
CA LYS A 116 3.37 -1.80 8.90
C LYS A 116 4.83 -2.17 8.65
N MET A 117 5.09 -2.99 7.65
CA MET A 117 6.45 -3.39 7.26
C MET A 117 7.15 -2.26 6.51
N ASP A 118 8.43 -2.10 6.78
CA ASP A 118 9.30 -1.21 6.02
C ASP A 118 9.54 -1.74 4.60
N GLU A 119 9.91 -0.83 3.70
CA GLU A 119 10.10 -1.14 2.29
C GLU A 119 11.22 -2.19 2.10
N SER A 120 12.33 -2.10 2.82
CA SER A 120 13.44 -3.07 2.76
C SER A 120 13.02 -4.47 3.18
N THR A 121 12.24 -4.63 4.26
CA THR A 121 11.73 -5.93 4.70
C THR A 121 10.78 -6.52 3.66
N LEU A 122 9.93 -5.71 3.03
CA LEU A 122 9.04 -6.18 1.97
C LEU A 122 9.77 -6.55 0.68
N LEU A 123 10.81 -5.79 0.30
CA LEU A 123 11.69 -6.14 -0.82
C LEU A 123 12.30 -7.53 -0.58
N ARG A 124 12.83 -7.74 0.64
CA ARG A 124 13.41 -9.03 1.02
C ARG A 124 12.35 -10.14 1.03
N GLU A 125 11.19 -9.93 1.63
CA GLU A 125 10.09 -10.92 1.64
C GLU A 125 9.51 -11.21 0.26
N ALA A 126 9.50 -10.24 -0.65
CA ALA A 126 9.07 -10.42 -2.02
C ALA A 126 10.10 -11.24 -2.80
N GLN A 127 11.39 -11.04 -2.55
CA GLN A 127 12.49 -11.80 -3.15
C GLN A 127 12.64 -13.20 -2.55
N GLU A 128 12.31 -13.39 -1.27
CA GLU A 128 12.34 -14.68 -0.58
C GLU A 128 11.08 -15.51 -0.91
N LEU A 129 11.19 -16.31 -1.97
CA LEU A 129 10.25 -17.38 -2.28
C LEU A 129 10.30 -18.46 -1.19
N SER A 130 9.47 -18.33 -0.17
CA SER A 130 9.37 -19.31 0.90
C SER A 130 8.57 -20.55 0.44
N LEU A 131 9.27 -21.67 0.28
CA LEU A 131 8.66 -23.00 0.11
C LEU A 131 7.72 -23.35 1.27
N GLU A 132 7.97 -22.82 2.47
CA GLU A 132 7.11 -22.99 3.64
C GLU A 132 5.77 -22.26 3.48
N LYS A 133 5.78 -21.01 2.96
CA LYS A 133 4.56 -20.26 2.61
C LYS A 133 3.75 -21.01 1.56
N LEU A 134 4.40 -21.63 0.57
CA LEU A 134 3.73 -22.50 -0.40
C LEU A 134 3.12 -23.74 0.27
N GLN A 135 3.89 -24.47 1.08
CA GLN A 135 3.42 -25.68 1.75
C GLN A 135 2.24 -25.39 2.68
N GLN A 136 2.28 -24.26 3.39
CA GLN A 136 1.17 -23.78 4.21
C GLN A 136 -0.05 -23.42 3.37
N ALA A 137 0.12 -22.68 2.26
CA ALA A 137 -0.96 -22.32 1.36
C ALA A 137 -1.62 -23.56 0.72
N VAL A 138 -0.84 -24.56 0.32
CA VAL A 138 -1.34 -25.84 -0.20
C VAL A 138 -2.11 -26.60 0.88
N ARG A 139 -1.58 -26.68 2.11
CA ARG A 139 -2.26 -27.36 3.23
C ARG A 139 -3.58 -26.70 3.63
N GLN A 140 -3.64 -25.37 3.59
CA GLN A 140 -4.82 -24.62 4.03
C GLN A 140 -5.89 -24.47 2.93
N ASN A 141 -5.47 -24.27 1.68
CA ASN A 141 -6.38 -23.84 0.60
C ASN A 141 -6.37 -24.80 -0.62
N GLY A 142 -5.61 -25.89 -0.55
CA GLY A 142 -5.46 -26.87 -1.62
C GLY A 142 -4.36 -26.51 -2.64
N LEU A 143 -3.96 -27.51 -3.43
CA LEU A 143 -2.82 -27.42 -4.35
C LEU A 143 -2.92 -26.25 -5.33
N MET A 144 -4.08 -26.09 -5.98
CA MET A 144 -4.29 -25.05 -6.99
C MET A 144 -4.18 -23.64 -6.40
N SER A 145 -4.72 -23.42 -5.20
CA SER A 145 -4.61 -22.12 -4.52
C SER A 145 -3.17 -21.82 -4.10
N GLY A 146 -2.41 -22.84 -3.68
CA GLY A 146 -0.99 -22.70 -3.36
C GLY A 146 -0.15 -22.35 -4.59
N LEU A 147 -0.38 -23.03 -5.71
CA LEU A 147 0.32 -22.75 -6.98
C LEU A 147 0.03 -21.33 -7.51
N MET A 148 -1.22 -20.87 -7.46
CA MET A 148 -1.57 -19.49 -7.82
C MET A 148 -0.90 -18.46 -6.91
N GLN A 149 -0.84 -18.73 -5.61
CA GLN A 149 -0.15 -17.86 -4.65
C GLN A 149 1.35 -17.77 -4.96
N MET A 150 1.97 -18.89 -5.32
CA MET A 150 3.38 -18.95 -5.70
C MET A 150 3.65 -18.20 -7.02
N LEU A 151 2.78 -18.34 -8.02
CA LEU A 151 2.88 -17.57 -9.26
C LEU A 151 2.87 -16.06 -8.97
N LEU A 152 1.92 -15.58 -8.16
CA LEU A 152 1.85 -14.17 -7.81
C LEU A 152 3.08 -13.68 -7.04
N LEU A 153 3.63 -14.52 -6.16
CA LEU A 153 4.87 -14.22 -5.46
C LEU A 153 6.05 -14.11 -6.44
N LYS A 154 6.20 -15.07 -7.38
CA LYS A 154 7.23 -15.02 -8.41
C LYS A 154 7.12 -13.78 -9.29
N VAL A 155 5.92 -13.46 -9.76
CA VAL A 155 5.67 -12.25 -10.56
C VAL A 155 5.98 -10.98 -9.75
N SER A 156 5.57 -10.93 -8.48
CA SER A 156 5.87 -9.80 -7.61
C SER A 156 7.37 -9.63 -7.37
N ALA A 157 8.09 -10.73 -7.15
CA ALA A 157 9.55 -10.75 -6.98
C ALA A 157 10.26 -10.20 -8.23
N HIS A 158 9.86 -10.69 -9.41
CA HIS A 158 10.42 -10.27 -10.68
C HIS A 158 10.21 -8.78 -10.94
N ILE A 159 8.98 -8.27 -10.77
CA ILE A 159 8.68 -6.84 -10.96
C ILE A 159 9.47 -5.99 -9.94
N THR A 160 9.60 -6.48 -8.71
CA THR A 160 10.38 -5.83 -7.66
C THR A 160 11.86 -5.72 -8.02
N GLU A 161 12.45 -6.78 -8.58
CA GLU A 161 13.85 -6.77 -9.04
C GLU A 161 14.08 -5.82 -10.22
N GLN A 162 13.15 -5.79 -11.18
CA GLN A 162 13.25 -4.92 -12.35
C GLN A 162 13.08 -3.43 -12.02
N LEU A 163 12.18 -3.11 -11.08
CA LEU A 163 11.82 -1.73 -10.74
C LEU A 163 12.51 -1.19 -9.49
N GLY A 164 13.15 -2.05 -8.69
CA GLY A 164 13.79 -1.67 -7.43
C GLY A 164 12.83 -1.10 -6.37
N MET A 165 11.52 -1.32 -6.53
CA MET A 165 10.47 -0.74 -5.69
C MET A 165 9.60 -1.83 -5.09
N ALA A 166 9.25 -1.72 -3.81
CA ALA A 166 8.36 -2.69 -3.18
C ALA A 166 6.90 -2.39 -3.52
N PRO A 167 6.08 -3.43 -3.80
CA PRO A 167 4.66 -3.22 -4.05
C PRO A 167 3.94 -2.65 -2.82
N GLY A 168 2.85 -1.91 -3.06
CA GLY A 168 1.94 -1.48 -2.00
C GLY A 168 2.36 -0.20 -1.28
N GLY A 169 3.27 0.58 -1.86
CA GLY A 169 3.75 1.82 -1.26
C GLY A 169 2.65 2.86 -1.10
N GLU A 170 1.77 2.95 -2.08
CA GLU A 170 0.57 3.78 -2.06
C GLU A 170 -0.36 3.41 -0.89
N PHE A 171 -0.49 2.13 -0.54
CA PHE A 171 -1.29 1.71 0.62
C PHE A 171 -0.64 2.10 1.94
N ARG A 172 0.70 1.98 2.04
CA ARG A 172 1.45 2.41 3.23
C ARG A 172 1.31 3.92 3.43
N GLU A 173 1.46 4.71 2.37
CA GLU A 173 1.26 6.16 2.45
C GLU A 173 -0.20 6.52 2.74
N ALA A 174 -1.18 5.81 2.18
CA ALA A 174 -2.59 5.98 2.53
C ALA A 174 -2.83 5.76 4.03
N PHE A 175 -2.26 4.69 4.60
CA PHE A 175 -2.39 4.37 6.02
C PHE A 175 -1.74 5.43 6.91
N LYS A 176 -0.53 5.89 6.56
CA LYS A 176 0.19 6.95 7.27
C LYS A 176 -0.52 8.30 7.20
N GLU A 177 -1.11 8.65 6.06
CA GLU A 177 -1.79 9.94 5.91
C GLU A 177 -3.18 9.92 6.53
N ALA A 178 -3.90 8.80 6.46
CA ALA A 178 -5.20 8.65 7.12
C ALA A 178 -5.10 8.86 8.64
N SER A 179 -4.04 8.35 9.28
CA SER A 179 -3.84 8.52 10.74
C SER A 179 -3.55 9.96 11.17
N LYS A 180 -3.18 10.84 10.23
CA LYS A 180 -2.95 12.27 10.47
C LYS A 180 -4.23 13.11 10.34
N VAL A 181 -5.30 12.55 9.77
CA VAL A 181 -6.57 13.24 9.56
C VAL A 181 -7.49 12.95 10.76
N PRO A 182 -7.96 13.98 11.48
CA PRO A 182 -8.85 13.76 12.62
C PRO A 182 -10.10 12.97 12.25
N PHE A 183 -10.47 12.01 13.10
CA PHE A 183 -11.65 11.15 12.93
C PHE A 183 -11.71 10.37 11.60
N CYS A 184 -10.60 10.25 10.88
CA CYS A 184 -10.55 9.48 9.65
C CYS A 184 -10.49 7.99 9.98
N LYS A 185 -11.45 7.22 9.46
CA LYS A 185 -11.45 5.75 9.57
C LYS A 185 -10.65 5.15 8.42
N PHE A 186 -9.97 4.03 8.68
CA PHE A 186 -9.24 3.29 7.67
C PHE A 186 -9.84 1.90 7.49
N HIS A 187 -10.23 1.55 6.26
CA HIS A 187 -10.87 0.28 5.95
C HIS A 187 -10.11 -0.51 4.88
N LEU A 188 -10.09 -1.81 5.07
CA LEU A 188 -9.66 -2.79 4.09
C LEU A 188 -10.87 -3.14 3.21
N GLY A 189 -10.84 -2.72 1.95
CA GLY A 189 -11.98 -2.84 1.05
C GLY A 189 -12.03 -4.18 0.30
N ASP A 190 -10.93 -4.93 0.25
CA ASP A 190 -10.82 -6.09 -0.62
C ASP A 190 -11.22 -7.40 0.06
N ARG A 191 -11.69 -8.35 -0.74
CA ARG A 191 -12.08 -9.68 -0.28
C ARG A 191 -10.85 -10.56 -0.03
N PRO A 192 -10.96 -11.57 0.83
CA PRO A 192 -9.81 -12.43 1.10
C PRO A 192 -9.35 -13.21 -0.15
N ILE A 193 -8.05 -13.15 -0.44
CA ILE A 193 -7.43 -13.79 -1.62
C ILE A 193 -7.79 -15.28 -1.77
N PRO A 194 -7.80 -16.12 -0.71
CA PRO A 194 -8.20 -17.51 -0.84
C PRO A 194 -9.62 -17.69 -1.39
N VAL A 195 -10.54 -16.78 -1.05
CA VAL A 195 -11.92 -16.78 -1.59
C VAL A 195 -11.89 -16.44 -3.08
N THR A 196 -11.12 -15.44 -3.49
CA THR A 196 -10.90 -15.11 -4.91
C THR A 196 -10.41 -16.32 -5.69
N PHE A 197 -9.36 -17.01 -5.21
CA PHE A 197 -8.80 -18.18 -5.90
C PHE A 197 -9.76 -19.36 -5.93
N LYS A 198 -10.45 -19.64 -4.82
CA LYS A 198 -11.45 -20.71 -4.78
C LYS A 198 -12.55 -20.49 -5.82
N ARG A 199 -13.03 -19.26 -5.98
CA ARG A 199 -14.04 -18.89 -6.99
C ARG A 199 -13.49 -18.99 -8.41
N ALA A 200 -12.27 -18.47 -8.63
CA ALA A 200 -11.56 -18.59 -9.89
C ALA A 200 -11.40 -20.05 -10.34
N ILE A 201 -10.89 -20.92 -9.46
CA ILE A 201 -10.74 -22.35 -9.76
C ILE A 201 -12.11 -23.01 -9.98
N ALA A 202 -13.13 -22.65 -9.18
CA ALA A 202 -14.46 -23.21 -9.34
C ALA A 202 -15.11 -22.88 -10.69
N ALA A 203 -14.81 -21.71 -11.27
CA ALA A 203 -15.33 -21.29 -12.57
C ALA A 203 -14.71 -22.03 -13.76
N LEU A 204 -13.55 -22.69 -13.57
CA LEU A 204 -12.88 -23.42 -14.64
C LEU A 204 -13.46 -24.84 -14.82
N SER A 205 -13.58 -25.26 -16.09
CA SER A 205 -13.85 -26.65 -16.46
C SER A 205 -12.73 -27.59 -16.01
N PHE A 206 -13.00 -28.91 -15.98
CA PHE A 206 -11.98 -29.90 -15.63
C PHE A 206 -10.74 -29.79 -16.53
N TRP A 207 -10.93 -29.64 -17.85
CA TRP A 207 -9.84 -29.48 -18.81
C TRP A 207 -9.03 -28.20 -18.59
N GLN A 208 -9.69 -27.07 -18.31
CA GLN A 208 -9.00 -25.82 -17.98
C GLN A 208 -8.23 -25.93 -16.66
N LYS A 209 -8.74 -26.66 -15.66
CA LYS A 209 -8.01 -26.92 -14.41
C LYS A 209 -6.73 -27.71 -14.64
N VAL A 210 -6.79 -28.77 -15.46
CA VAL A 210 -5.61 -29.56 -15.83
C VAL A 210 -4.60 -28.71 -16.59
N ARG A 211 -5.06 -27.92 -17.58
CA ARG A 211 -4.20 -27.00 -18.34
C ARG A 211 -3.55 -25.93 -17.45
N LEU A 212 -4.31 -25.34 -16.52
CA LEU A 212 -3.81 -24.37 -15.56
C LEU A 212 -2.81 -25.00 -14.60
N ALA A 213 -3.09 -26.20 -14.07
CA ALA A 213 -2.16 -26.94 -13.21
C ALA A 213 -0.86 -27.25 -13.95
N TRP A 214 -0.95 -27.69 -15.20
CA TRP A 214 0.20 -27.90 -16.07
C TRP A 214 1.00 -26.61 -16.22
N GLY A 215 0.40 -25.51 -16.71
CA GLY A 215 1.07 -24.23 -16.87
C GLY A 215 1.74 -23.72 -15.59
N LEU A 216 1.08 -23.87 -14.43
CA LEU A 216 1.66 -23.51 -13.14
C LEU A 216 2.85 -24.38 -12.74
N CYS A 217 2.85 -25.68 -13.07
CA CYS A 217 3.99 -26.57 -12.85
C CYS A 217 5.20 -26.18 -13.71
N PHE A 218 5.01 -25.81 -14.99
CA PHE A 218 6.11 -25.31 -15.83
C PHE A 218 6.67 -23.99 -15.33
N LEU A 219 5.82 -23.13 -14.77
CA LEU A 219 6.24 -21.90 -14.10
C LEU A 219 6.86 -22.15 -12.72
N SER A 220 6.74 -23.37 -12.16
CA SER A 220 7.30 -23.75 -10.86
C SER A 220 8.76 -24.19 -10.93
N ASP A 221 9.24 -24.63 -12.09
CA ASP A 221 10.64 -24.96 -12.29
C ASP A 221 11.56 -23.77 -11.92
N PRO A 222 12.76 -24.04 -11.37
CA PRO A 222 13.71 -22.99 -11.02
C PRO A 222 14.07 -22.25 -12.32
N ILE A 223 13.75 -20.96 -12.34
CA ILE A 223 13.92 -20.06 -13.48
C ILE A 223 15.36 -20.19 -13.98
N SER A 224 15.53 -20.66 -15.23
CA SER A 224 16.85 -20.70 -15.85
C SER A 224 17.35 -19.28 -16.05
N LYS A 225 18.68 -19.07 -16.09
CA LYS A 225 19.25 -17.76 -16.43
C LYS A 225 18.73 -17.25 -17.79
N ASP A 226 18.40 -18.15 -18.70
CA ASP A 226 17.82 -17.84 -20.01
C ASP A 226 16.36 -17.32 -19.91
N ASP A 227 15.60 -17.79 -18.92
CA ASP A 227 14.24 -17.29 -18.66
C ASP A 227 14.29 -15.90 -18.01
N VAL A 228 15.29 -15.61 -17.15
CA VAL A 228 15.51 -14.29 -16.56
C VAL A 228 15.83 -13.24 -17.64
N GLU A 229 16.60 -13.59 -18.67
CA GLU A 229 16.89 -12.66 -19.77
C GLU A 229 15.69 -12.40 -20.67
N ARG A 230 14.82 -13.40 -20.90
CA ARG A 230 13.54 -13.21 -21.61
C ARG A 230 12.54 -12.38 -20.79
N CYS A 231 12.57 -12.51 -19.46
CA CYS A 231 11.70 -11.76 -18.53
C CYS A 231 12.08 -10.28 -18.35
N LYS A 232 13.26 -9.82 -18.79
CA LYS A 232 13.69 -8.41 -18.72
C LYS A 232 12.91 -7.47 -19.65
N GLN A 233 12.08 -8.01 -20.55
CA GLN A 233 11.22 -7.20 -21.41
C GLN A 233 9.91 -6.91 -20.69
N LYS A 234 9.54 -5.61 -20.60
CA LYS A 234 8.23 -5.14 -20.08
C LYS A 234 7.05 -5.87 -20.73
N ASP A 235 7.26 -6.40 -21.94
CA ASP A 235 6.33 -7.16 -22.74
C ASP A 235 5.91 -8.50 -22.12
N LEU A 236 6.72 -9.14 -21.25
CA LEU A 236 6.37 -10.47 -20.75
C LEU A 236 5.21 -10.46 -19.74
N LEU A 237 5.14 -9.46 -18.86
CA LEU A 237 4.03 -9.38 -17.89
C LEU A 237 2.71 -9.11 -18.61
N GLU A 238 2.73 -8.17 -19.56
CA GLU A 238 1.57 -7.82 -20.38
C GLU A 238 1.17 -8.99 -21.26
N GLN A 239 2.14 -9.75 -21.79
CA GLN A 239 1.92 -10.99 -22.53
C GLN A 239 1.34 -12.09 -21.64
N MET A 240 1.86 -12.33 -20.43
CA MET A 240 1.30 -13.31 -19.49
C MET A 240 -0.12 -12.95 -19.06
N MET A 241 -0.40 -11.66 -18.87
CA MET A 241 -1.76 -11.18 -18.59
C MET A 241 -2.68 -11.35 -19.80
N ALA A 242 -2.22 -11.02 -21.01
CA ALA A 242 -2.98 -11.17 -22.24
C ALA A 242 -3.26 -12.64 -22.57
N GLU A 243 -2.27 -13.52 -22.39
CA GLU A 243 -2.40 -14.97 -22.53
C GLU A 243 -3.39 -15.53 -21.50
N MET A 244 -3.32 -15.07 -20.23
CA MET A 244 -4.29 -15.47 -19.21
C MET A 244 -5.71 -15.00 -19.53
N ILE A 245 -5.88 -13.76 -20.02
CA ILE A 245 -7.20 -13.20 -20.39
C ILE A 245 -7.77 -13.92 -21.62
N GLY A 246 -6.93 -14.24 -22.60
CA GLY A 246 -7.32 -14.94 -23.82
C GLY A 246 -7.63 -16.43 -23.59
N GLU A 247 -6.82 -17.12 -22.79
CA GLU A 247 -6.98 -18.56 -22.54
C GLU A 247 -8.01 -18.88 -21.44
N PHE A 248 -8.22 -17.96 -20.49
CA PHE A 248 -9.08 -18.17 -19.32
C PHE A 248 -10.02 -16.98 -19.07
N PRO A 249 -11.02 -16.74 -19.94
CA PRO A 249 -11.96 -15.61 -19.78
C PRO A 249 -12.78 -15.69 -18.48
N ASP A 250 -13.12 -16.90 -18.04
CA ASP A 250 -13.80 -17.13 -16.75
C ASP A 250 -12.93 -16.75 -15.54
N LEU A 251 -11.61 -16.85 -15.69
CA LEU A 251 -10.65 -16.43 -14.68
C LEU A 251 -10.61 -14.90 -14.57
N HIS A 252 -10.60 -14.19 -15.69
CA HIS A 252 -10.71 -12.73 -15.70
C HIS A 252 -12.01 -12.26 -15.03
N ARG A 253 -13.16 -12.84 -15.41
CA ARG A 253 -14.46 -12.51 -14.81
C ARG A 253 -14.45 -12.65 -13.28
N THR A 254 -13.91 -13.76 -12.78
CA THR A 254 -13.89 -14.05 -11.34
C THR A 254 -12.87 -13.22 -10.58
N ILE A 255 -11.66 -13.01 -11.11
CA ILE A 255 -10.60 -12.25 -10.44
C ILE A 255 -10.87 -10.74 -10.48
N VAL A 256 -11.38 -10.23 -11.59
CA VAL A 256 -11.59 -8.79 -11.83
C VAL A 256 -13.05 -8.42 -11.60
N SER A 257 -13.97 -8.82 -12.49
CA SER A 257 -15.34 -8.28 -12.48
C SER A 257 -16.10 -8.56 -11.18
N GLU A 258 -16.01 -9.78 -10.63
CA GLU A 258 -16.66 -10.09 -9.34
C GLU A 258 -16.00 -9.36 -8.16
N ARG A 259 -14.69 -9.09 -8.27
CA ARG A 259 -13.95 -8.35 -7.25
C ARG A 259 -14.35 -6.88 -7.28
N ASP A 260 -14.50 -6.30 -8.46
CA ASP A 260 -14.98 -4.92 -8.63
C ASP A 260 -16.37 -4.73 -8.03
N VAL A 261 -17.27 -5.71 -8.21
CA VAL A 261 -18.60 -5.68 -7.56
C VAL A 261 -18.47 -5.69 -6.03
N TYR A 262 -17.60 -6.53 -5.48
CA TYR A 262 -17.34 -6.57 -4.04
C TYR A 262 -16.76 -5.24 -3.52
N LEU A 263 -15.74 -4.71 -4.20
CA LEU A 263 -15.10 -3.44 -3.87
C LEU A 263 -16.09 -2.27 -3.95
N THR A 264 -16.93 -2.24 -4.99
CA THR A 264 -17.98 -1.23 -5.16
C THR A 264 -18.98 -1.28 -4.01
N TYR A 265 -19.40 -2.48 -3.58
CA TYR A 265 -20.25 -2.64 -2.42
C TYR A 265 -19.56 -2.11 -1.15
N MET A 266 -18.30 -2.46 -0.92
CA MET A 266 -17.54 -1.98 0.24
C MET A 266 -17.38 -0.45 0.25
N LEU A 267 -17.10 0.15 -0.91
CA LEU A 267 -17.04 1.61 -1.08
C LEU A 267 -18.39 2.27 -0.78
N ARG A 268 -19.50 1.72 -1.28
CA ARG A 268 -20.84 2.23 -0.99
C ARG A 268 -21.18 2.17 0.51
N GLN A 269 -20.76 1.11 1.19
CA GLN A 269 -20.96 0.97 2.64
C GLN A 269 -20.11 1.97 3.43
N ALA A 270 -18.86 2.20 3.01
CA ALA A 270 -17.95 3.16 3.63
C ALA A 270 -18.35 4.62 3.37
N ALA A 271 -19.00 4.90 2.23
CA ALA A 271 -19.45 6.23 1.84
C ALA A 271 -20.74 6.68 2.54
N ARG A 272 -21.37 5.83 3.37
CA ARG A 272 -22.55 6.22 4.14
C ARG A 272 -22.23 7.41 5.03
N ARG A 273 -23.15 8.37 5.09
CA ARG A 273 -23.04 9.55 5.95
C ARG A 273 -22.70 9.15 7.38
N LEU A 274 -21.63 9.74 7.90
CA LEU A 274 -21.26 9.57 9.31
C LEU A 274 -22.10 10.52 10.16
N GLU A 275 -22.73 9.97 11.18
CA GLU A 275 -23.27 10.74 12.29
C GLU A 275 -22.10 11.08 13.22
N LEU A 276 -21.93 12.37 13.52
CA LEU A 276 -20.99 12.78 14.55
C LEU A 276 -21.60 12.39 15.91
N PRO A 277 -20.78 11.90 16.86
CA PRO A 277 -21.24 11.59 18.21
C PRO A 277 -21.80 12.82 18.94
#